data_AF-A0A1C0SR74-F1
#
_entry.id   AF-A0A1C0SR74-F1
#
_cell.length_a   1.000
_cell.length_b   1.000
_cell.length_c   1.000
_cell.angle_alpha   90.00
_cell.angle_beta   90.00
_cell.angle_gamma   90.00
#
_symmetry.space_group_name_H-M   'P 1'
#
loop_
_entity.id
_entity.type
_entity.pdbx_description
1 polymer ?
#
loop_
_entity_poly.entity_id
_entity_poly.type
_entity_poly.pdbx_seq_one_letter_code
_entity_poly.pdbx_strand_id
1 'polypeptide(L)'
;MVSRDRYSRKLECSKCGASGFAEASENDDPKSRTRGFLIDHMPTGFSTERPSSDPSKHMMRCRCGNIFAFKQKTVYAPSGEPRN
;
A
#
# COMPACT_ATOMS: atom_id res chain seq x y z
N MET A 1 13.97 13.89 12.45
CA MET A 1 13.91 12.98 11.29
C MET A 1 12.53 12.34 11.31
N VAL A 2 11.67 12.61 10.31
CA VAL A 2 10.46 11.83 10.12
C VAL A 2 10.89 10.61 9.31
N SER A 3 10.89 9.44 9.94
CA SER A 3 11.13 8.19 9.23
C SER A 3 9.90 7.94 8.36
N ARG A 4 9.95 8.37 7.10
CA ARG A 4 9.01 7.90 6.09
C ARG A 4 9.40 6.45 5.81
N ASP A 5 8.75 5.52 6.50
CA ASP A 5 8.95 4.11 6.20
C ASP A 5 8.40 3.88 4.79
N ARG A 6 9.32 3.78 3.83
CA ARG A 6 9.01 3.47 2.44
C ARG A 6 8.99 1.96 2.34
N TYR A 7 7.85 1.41 1.94
CA TYR A 7 7.70 -0.02 1.78
C TYR A 7 7.16 -0.32 0.38
N SER A 8 7.75 -1.35 -0.22
CA SER A 8 7.26 -1.94 -1.46
C SER A 8 6.19 -2.97 -1.12
N ARG A 9 4.96 -2.75 -1.59
CA ARG A 9 3.84 -3.67 -1.41
C ARG A 9 3.57 -4.42 -2.70
N LYS A 10 3.63 -5.76 -2.63
CA LYS A 10 3.17 -6.61 -3.74
C LYS A 10 1.65 -6.55 -3.83
N LEU A 11 1.15 -6.21 -5.01
CA LEU A 11 -0.26 -6.24 -5.39
C LEU A 11 -0.51 -7.46 -6.26
N GLU A 12 -1.62 -8.15 -6.04
CA GLU A 12 -1.97 -9.34 -6.82
C GLU A 12 -3.48 -9.36 -7.06
N CYS A 13 -3.88 -9.28 -8.33
CA CYS A 13 -5.27 -9.34 -8.72
C CYS A 13 -5.76 -10.78 -8.76
N SER A 14 -6.64 -11.15 -7.84
CA SER A 14 -7.24 -12.50 -7.81
C SER A 14 -8.13 -12.82 -9.03
N LYS A 15 -8.51 -11.82 -9.83
CA LYS A 15 -9.38 -12.02 -11.00
C LYS A 15 -8.61 -12.40 -12.27
N CYS A 16 -7.45 -11.78 -12.51
CA CYS A 16 -6.65 -12.01 -13.74
C CYS A 16 -5.23 -12.50 -13.47
N GLY A 17 -4.82 -12.63 -12.21
CA GLY A 17 -3.47 -13.05 -11.82
C GLY A 17 -2.38 -11.99 -12.03
N ALA A 18 -2.75 -10.76 -12.44
CA ALA A 18 -1.78 -9.67 -12.57
C ALA A 18 -1.13 -9.39 -11.21
N SER A 19 0.19 -9.31 -11.19
CA SER A 19 0.93 -8.91 -10.00
C SER A 19 1.89 -7.77 -10.30
N GLY A 20 2.18 -6.95 -9.29
CA GLY A 20 3.07 -5.81 -9.43
C GLY A 20 3.50 -5.29 -8.07
N PHE A 21 4.53 -4.47 -8.03
CA PHE A 21 5.02 -3.84 -6.80
C PHE A 21 4.63 -2.37 -6.81
N ALA A 22 3.82 -1.97 -5.82
CA ALA A 22 3.53 -0.58 -5.55
C ALA A 22 4.45 -0.08 -4.45
N GLU A 23 5.08 1.07 -4.64
CA GLU A 23 5.85 1.72 -3.58
C GLU A 23 4.95 2.69 -2.86
N ALA A 24 4.90 2.57 -1.53
CA ALA A 24 4.15 3.47 -0.68
C ALA A 24 5.01 3.95 0.48
N SER A 25 4.77 5.20 0.88
CA SER A 25 5.38 5.81 2.06
C SER A 25 4.32 5.94 3.16
N GLU A 26 4.64 5.50 4.37
CA GLU A 26 3.87 5.89 5.55
C GLU A 26 4.15 7.36 5.88
N ASN A 27 3.10 8.15 5.99
CA ASN A 27 3.19 9.53 6.46
C ASN A 27 2.81 9.56 7.94
N ASP A 28 3.83 9.46 8.78
CA ASP A 28 3.73 9.74 10.21
C ASP A 28 3.90 11.26 10.42
N ASP A 29 2.91 12.03 9.96
CA ASP A 29 2.91 13.47 10.19
C ASP A 29 2.45 13.75 11.64
N PRO A 30 3.30 14.33 12.49
CA PRO A 30 2.98 14.53 13.91
C PRO A 30 1.87 15.56 14.15
N LYS A 31 1.49 16.36 13.14
CA LYS A 31 0.33 17.28 13.22
C LYS A 31 -0.97 16.61 12.79
N SER A 32 -0.90 15.50 12.05
CA SER A 32 -2.06 14.77 11.59
C SER A 32 -2.34 13.63 12.58
N ARG A 33 -3.49 13.69 13.26
CA ARG A 33 -3.91 12.70 14.29
C ARG A 33 -4.15 11.29 13.74
N THR A 34 -3.84 11.04 12.46
CA THR A 34 -4.13 9.81 11.73
C THR A 34 -2.90 9.45 10.89
N ARG A 35 -2.35 8.25 11.13
CA ARG A 35 -1.27 7.69 10.29
C ARG A 35 -1.82 7.50 8.89
N GLY A 36 -1.29 8.25 7.93
CA GLY A 36 -1.67 8.16 6.53
C GLY A 36 -0.64 7.36 5.74
N PHE A 37 -0.99 6.98 4.51
CA PHE A 37 0.01 6.51 3.54
C PHE A 37 -0.21 7.18 2.18
N LEU A 38 0.85 7.23 1.40
CA LEU A 38 0.83 7.74 0.03
C LEU A 38 1.48 6.70 -0.87
N ILE A 39 0.93 6.47 -2.06
CA ILE A 39 1.54 5.60 -3.06
C ILE A 39 2.43 6.50 -3.93
N ASP A 40 3.74 6.31 -3.83
CA ASP A 40 4.72 7.04 -4.63
C ASP A 40 4.84 6.45 -6.03
N HIS A 41 4.76 5.12 -6.15
CA HIS A 41 4.89 4.42 -7.43
C HIS A 41 3.80 3.36 -7.60
N MET A 42 3.05 3.45 -8.69
CA MET A 42 1.99 2.50 -9.04
C MET A 42 2.50 1.50 -10.10
N PRO A 43 2.28 0.18 -9.93
CA PRO A 43 2.69 -0.79 -10.92
C PRO A 43 1.83 -0.71 -12.17
N THR A 44 2.43 -1.04 -13.31
CA THR A 44 1.75 -1.05 -14.61
C THR A 44 0.54 -1.98 -14.60
N GLY A 45 -0.61 -1.46 -15.08
CA GLY A 45 -1.87 -2.22 -15.09
C GLY A 45 -2.66 -2.13 -13.80
N PHE A 46 -2.21 -1.34 -12.82
CA PHE A 46 -3.00 -0.93 -11.66
C PHE A 46 -3.15 0.60 -11.66
N SER A 47 -4.23 1.07 -11.06
CA SER A 47 -4.53 2.50 -10.92
C SER A 47 -5.30 2.74 -9.64
N THR A 48 -5.16 3.92 -9.06
CA THR A 48 -5.99 4.32 -7.92
C THR A 48 -7.38 4.67 -8.42
N GLU A 49 -8.40 3.98 -7.91
CA GLU A 49 -9.80 4.31 -8.18
C GLU A 49 -10.31 5.31 -7.13
N ARG A 50 -9.98 5.08 -5.86
CA ARG A 50 -10.31 6.02 -4.77
C ARG A 50 -9.09 6.25 -3.89
N PRO A 51 -8.44 7.42 -3.99
CA PRO A 51 -7.35 7.76 -3.11
C PRO A 51 -7.90 8.00 -1.70
N SER A 52 -7.25 7.39 -0.72
CA SER A 52 -7.54 7.58 0.70
C SER A 52 -6.26 7.43 1.50
N SER A 53 -6.17 8.16 2.60
CA SER A 53 -5.06 8.04 3.56
C SER A 53 -5.16 6.76 4.39
N ASP A 54 -6.31 6.06 4.39
CA ASP A 54 -6.48 4.78 5.08
C ASP A 54 -6.37 3.62 4.08
N PRO A 55 -5.48 2.62 4.30
CA PRO A 55 -5.23 1.55 3.35
C PRO A 55 -6.41 0.58 3.19
N SER A 56 -7.33 0.52 4.15
CA SER A 56 -8.57 -0.26 4.02
C SER A 56 -9.60 0.47 3.15
N LYS A 57 -9.55 1.80 3.09
CA LYS A 57 -10.45 2.64 2.28
C LYS A 57 -9.85 3.03 0.92
N HIS A 58 -8.54 2.88 0.75
CA HIS A 58 -7.87 3.17 -0.51
C HIS A 58 -8.19 2.06 -1.52
N MET A 59 -8.99 2.39 -2.54
CA MET A 59 -9.41 1.43 -3.56
C MET A 59 -8.49 1.54 -4.78
N MET A 60 -7.98 0.40 -5.20
CA MET A 60 -7.25 0.27 -6.46
C MET A 60 -8.07 -0.50 -7.47
N ARG A 61 -7.85 -0.18 -8.73
CA ARG A 61 -8.42 -0.86 -9.88
C ARG A 61 -7.30 -1.48 -10.70
N CYS A 62 -7.47 -2.76 -11.00
CA CYS A 62 -6.68 -3.43 -12.01
C CYS A 62 -7.25 -3.13 -13.41
N ARG A 63 -6.38 -3.16 -14.42
CA ARG A 63 -6.74 -3.00 -15.84
C ARG A 63 -7.81 -3.99 -16.31
N CYS A 64 -7.94 -5.15 -15.67
CA CYS A 64 -9.00 -6.14 -15.94
C CYS A 64 -10.40 -5.71 -15.43
N GLY A 65 -10.50 -4.56 -14.76
CA GLY A 65 -11.74 -4.04 -14.17
C GLY A 65 -12.01 -4.50 -12.72
N ASN A 66 -11.10 -5.26 -12.10
CA ASN A 66 -11.26 -5.66 -10.70
C ASN A 66 -10.90 -4.50 -9.77
N ILE A 67 -11.77 -4.17 -8.81
CA ILE A 67 -11.55 -3.13 -7.80
C ILE A 67 -11.38 -3.80 -6.44
N PHE A 68 -10.33 -3.46 -5.72
CA PHE A 68 -10.02 -4.02 -4.40
C PHE A 68 -9.29 -3.01 -3.52
N ALA A 69 -9.40 -3.19 -2.20
CA ALA A 69 -8.71 -2.32 -1.25
C ALA A 69 -7.19 -2.60 -1.27
N PHE A 70 -6.39 -1.57 -0.99
CA PHE A 70 -4.94 -1.67 -0.81
C PHE A 70 -4.53 -2.56 0.40
N LYS A 71 -5.50 -3.08 1.16
CA LYS A 71 -5.37 -3.92 2.36
C LYS A 71 -4.89 -5.36 2.10
N GLN A 72 -4.27 -5.68 0.96
CA GLN A 72 -3.83 -7.05 0.68
C GLN A 72 -2.58 -7.38 1.53
N LYS A 73 -2.64 -8.44 2.35
CA LYS A 73 -1.68 -8.82 3.41
C LYS A 73 -0.26 -8.34 3.10
N THR A 74 0.18 -7.27 3.79
CA THR A 74 1.58 -6.93 3.85
C THR A 74 2.28 -8.11 4.50
N VAL A 75 3.01 -8.89 3.71
CA VAL A 75 4.08 -9.72 4.28
C VAL A 75 5.17 -8.70 4.60
N TYR A 76 5.06 -8.03 5.75
CA TYR A 76 6.26 -7.46 6.34
C TYR A 76 7.25 -8.61 6.45
N ALA A 77 8.45 -8.47 5.90
CA ALA A 77 9.53 -9.33 6.33
C ALA A 77 9.57 -9.19 7.86
N PRO A 78 9.45 -10.28 8.63
CA PRO A 78 9.66 -10.22 10.06
C PRO A 78 11.16 -9.99 10.28
N SER A 79 11.64 -8.76 10.12
CA SER A 79 12.73 -8.26 10.96
C SER A 79 12.10 -8.22 12.35
N GLY A 80 12.28 -9.25 13.20
CA GLY A 80 13.57 -9.60 13.78
C GLY A 80 13.97 -8.37 14.59
N GLU A 81 13.74 -8.29 15.90
CA GLU A 81 14.25 -9.20 16.94
C GLU A 81 13.35 -9.12 18.21
N PRO A 82 13.27 -10.18 19.06
CA PRO A 82 12.59 -10.10 20.35
C PRO A 82 13.46 -9.41 21.42
N ARG A 83 12.81 -8.47 22.14
CA ARG A 83 12.84 -8.21 23.59
C ARG A 83 14.18 -8.14 24.33
N ASN A 84 14.30 -7.13 25.19
CA ASN A 84 14.82 -7.34 26.54
C ASN A 84 13.79 -6.88 27.57
#